data_AF-W6XUY8-F1
#
_entry.id   AF-W6XUY8-F1
#
_cell.length_a   1.000
_cell.length_b   1.000
_cell.length_c   1.000
_cell.angle_alpha   90.00
_cell.angle_beta   90.00
_cell.angle_gamma   90.00
#
_symmetry.space_group_name_H-M   'P 1'
#
loop_
_entity.id
_entity.type
_entity.pdbx_description
1 polymer ?
#
loop_
_entity_poly.entity_id
_entity_poly.type
_entity_poly.pdbx_seq_one_letter_code
_entity_poly.pdbx_strand_id
1 'polypeptide(L)'
;MAKIGEVYEFMVLNNDLFKHQPKVTGSQVQTFSSVTEKMLEPSEKLDAAYWKSDMVLPVRFAGAVSELIPNEQFGANFLIALGPSKALSGPIPQIKKPLAGKISNVPCTSCLTCCEGLVLALLSEVRL
;
A
#
# COMPACT_ATOMS: atom_id res chain seq x y z
N MET A 1 -14.62 -17.03 -0.80
CA MET A 1 -13.15 -16.92 -0.81
C MET A 1 -12.43 -17.79 0.22
N ALA A 2 -13.08 -18.27 1.30
CA ALA A 2 -12.41 -19.13 2.30
C ALA A 2 -11.68 -20.35 1.70
N LYS A 3 -12.36 -21.11 0.82
CA LYS A 3 -11.79 -22.32 0.18
C LYS A 3 -10.58 -22.03 -0.72
N ILE A 4 -10.55 -20.89 -1.44
CA ILE A 4 -9.39 -20.52 -2.26
C ILE A 4 -8.22 -20.03 -1.39
N GLY A 5 -8.52 -19.39 -0.26
CA GLY A 5 -7.51 -18.95 0.71
C GLY A 5 -6.73 -20.10 1.35
N GLU A 6 -7.39 -21.24 1.61
CA GLU A 6 -6.71 -22.46 2.09
C GLU A 6 -5.74 -23.03 1.05
N VAL A 7 -6.17 -23.07 -0.23
CA VAL A 7 -5.30 -23.53 -1.34
C VAL A 7 -4.11 -22.60 -1.51
N TYR A 8 -4.34 -21.28 -1.44
CA TYR A 8 -3.28 -20.28 -1.52
C TYR A 8 -2.28 -20.41 -0.38
N GLU A 9 -2.74 -20.52 0.86
CA GLU A 9 -1.88 -20.72 2.04
C GLU A 9 -1.03 -21.98 1.91
N PHE A 10 -1.64 -23.09 1.44
CA PHE A 10 -0.91 -24.32 1.14
C PHE A 10 0.18 -24.10 0.09
N MET A 11 -0.10 -23.43 -1.03
CA MET A 11 0.91 -23.15 -2.06
C MET A 11 2.06 -22.30 -1.51
N VAL A 12 1.75 -21.29 -0.70
CA VAL A 12 2.75 -20.39 -0.11
C VAL A 12 3.65 -21.14 0.86
N LEU A 13 3.10 -22.02 1.70
CA LEU A 13 3.86 -22.84 2.64
C LEU A 13 4.79 -23.86 1.95
N ASN A 14 4.38 -24.42 0.81
CA ASN A 14 5.14 -25.46 0.10
C ASN A 14 6.22 -24.93 -0.85
N ASN A 15 6.21 -23.63 -1.17
CA ASN A 15 7.17 -23.03 -2.11
C ASN A 15 8.35 -22.32 -1.45
N ASP A 16 8.60 -22.58 -0.16
CA ASP A 16 9.75 -22.07 0.57
C ASP A 16 9.91 -20.54 0.57
N LEU A 17 8.83 -19.81 0.24
CA LEU A 17 8.82 -18.36 0.05
C LEU A 17 9.26 -17.58 1.29
N PHE A 18 9.08 -18.17 2.49
CA PHE A 18 9.49 -17.57 3.76
C PHE A 18 10.76 -18.17 4.37
N LYS A 19 11.41 -19.15 3.72
CA LYS A 19 12.67 -19.73 4.22
C LYS A 19 13.82 -18.74 4.15
N HIS A 20 13.72 -17.73 3.28
CA HIS A 20 14.72 -16.68 3.11
C HIS A 20 14.08 -15.31 3.33
N GLN A 21 13.68 -15.04 4.58
CA GLN A 21 13.42 -13.64 4.95
C GLN A 21 14.78 -12.93 5.01
N PRO A 22 15.03 -11.91 4.16
CA PRO A 22 16.24 -11.13 4.27
C PRO A 22 16.30 -10.60 5.69
N LYS A 23 17.46 -10.75 6.34
CA LYS A 23 17.72 -10.08 7.61
C LYS A 23 17.56 -8.60 7.31
N VAL A 24 16.45 -7.99 7.73
CA VAL A 24 16.15 -6.58 7.45
C VAL A 24 17.20 -5.75 8.18
N THR A 25 18.31 -5.48 7.50
CA THR A 25 19.35 -4.57 7.96
C THR A 25 18.96 -3.17 7.50
N GLY A 26 18.09 -2.53 8.26
CA GLY A 26 17.91 -1.08 8.19
C GLY A 26 16.96 -0.52 7.12
N SER A 27 15.95 -1.28 6.64
CA SER A 27 14.88 -0.64 5.87
C SER A 27 14.03 0.22 6.81
N GLN A 28 14.17 1.55 6.70
CA GLN A 28 13.39 2.54 7.44
C GLN A 28 12.01 2.81 6.80
N VAL A 29 11.64 2.06 5.76
CA VAL A 29 10.39 2.27 5.05
C VAL A 29 9.25 1.68 5.86
N GLN A 30 8.35 2.56 6.30
CA GLN A 30 7.13 2.15 6.97
C GLN A 30 6.06 1.75 5.99
N THR A 31 5.35 0.69 6.36
CA THR A 31 4.26 0.14 5.57
C THR A 31 3.00 0.18 6.41
N PHE A 32 1.90 0.64 5.84
CA PHE A 32 0.58 0.56 6.47
C PHE A 32 -0.20 -0.56 5.80
N SER A 33 -0.71 -1.49 6.60
CA SER A 33 -1.43 -2.66 6.09
C SER A 33 -2.87 -2.31 5.73
N SER A 34 -3.31 -2.65 4.52
CA SER A 34 -4.72 -2.65 4.14
C SER A 34 -5.52 -3.78 4.77
N VAL A 35 -4.84 -4.73 5.42
CA VAL A 35 -5.47 -5.85 6.14
C VAL A 35 -5.78 -5.42 7.56
N THR A 36 -4.86 -4.80 8.29
CA THR A 36 -5.05 -4.44 9.70
C THR A 36 -5.38 -2.97 9.93
N GLU A 37 -5.27 -2.13 8.89
CA GLU A 37 -5.41 -0.67 8.93
C GLU A 37 -4.36 0.01 9.83
N LYS A 38 -3.24 -0.66 10.12
CA LYS A 38 -2.21 -0.14 11.02
C LYS A 38 -0.83 -0.14 10.37
N MET A 39 0.07 0.66 10.93
CA MET A 39 1.49 0.60 10.63
C MET A 39 2.04 -0.78 11.02
N LEU A 40 2.81 -1.38 10.11
CA LEU A 40 3.50 -2.64 10.35
C LEU A 40 4.76 -2.38 11.15
N GLU A 41 4.92 -3.10 12.25
CA GLU A 41 6.12 -3.01 13.07
C GLU A 41 7.27 -3.83 12.44
N PRO A 42 8.55 -3.43 12.62
CA PRO A 42 9.67 -4.17 12.07
C PRO A 42 9.78 -5.63 12.56
N SER A 43 9.13 -5.95 13.68
CA SER A 43 9.08 -7.28 14.27
C SER A 43 7.90 -8.13 13.76
N GLU A 44 6.93 -7.54 13.07
CA GLU A 44 5.78 -8.26 12.54
C GLU A 44 6.19 -9.15 11.36
N LYS A 45 5.70 -10.39 11.40
CA LYS A 45 5.95 -11.38 10.34
C LYS A 45 4.79 -11.37 9.36
N LEU A 46 5.07 -11.01 8.12
CA LEU A 46 4.13 -11.14 7.00
C LEU A 46 4.21 -12.57 6.42
N ASP A 47 3.77 -13.54 7.21
CA ASP A 47 3.81 -14.97 6.90
C ASP A 47 2.61 -15.44 6.06
N ALA A 48 2.52 -16.76 5.82
CA ALA A 48 1.47 -17.33 4.98
C ALA A 48 0.06 -16.97 5.48
N ALA A 49 -0.13 -16.88 6.81
CA ALA A 49 -1.42 -16.55 7.40
C ALA A 49 -1.78 -15.07 7.15
N TYR A 50 -0.79 -14.17 7.20
CA TYR A 50 -1.00 -12.78 6.81
C TYR A 50 -1.43 -12.65 5.35
N TRP A 51 -0.72 -13.27 4.41
CA TRP A 51 -1.05 -13.18 2.99
C TRP A 51 -2.36 -13.87 2.62
N LYS A 52 -2.71 -14.96 3.31
CA LYS A 52 -4.07 -15.53 3.23
C LYS A 52 -5.12 -14.52 3.69
N SER A 53 -4.86 -13.84 4.80
CA SER A 53 -5.77 -12.83 5.33
C SER A 53 -5.94 -11.68 4.35
N ASP A 54 -4.87 -11.20 3.72
CA ASP A 54 -4.92 -10.20 2.64
C ASP A 54 -5.80 -10.64 1.46
N MET A 55 -5.74 -11.92 1.09
CA MET A 55 -6.53 -12.47 -0.01
C MET A 55 -8.03 -12.62 0.33
N VAL A 56 -8.36 -12.93 1.58
CA VAL A 56 -9.72 -13.34 1.98
C VAL A 56 -10.51 -12.22 2.65
N LEU A 57 -9.83 -11.35 3.40
CA LEU A 57 -10.47 -10.22 4.08
C LEU A 57 -10.73 -9.07 3.11
N PRO A 58 -11.73 -8.21 3.39
CA PRO A 58 -11.94 -7.02 2.59
C PRO A 58 -10.72 -6.10 2.64
N VAL A 59 -10.36 -5.51 1.50
CA VAL A 59 -9.29 -4.52 1.41
C VAL A 59 -9.74 -3.23 2.10
N ARG A 60 -9.09 -2.87 3.20
CA ARG A 60 -9.42 -1.69 4.01
C ARG A 60 -8.45 -0.53 3.73
N PHE A 61 -8.29 -0.20 2.45
CA PHE A 61 -7.36 0.84 2.00
C PHE A 61 -7.68 2.23 2.59
N ALA A 62 -8.97 2.56 2.74
CA ALA A 62 -9.39 3.84 3.30
C ALA A 62 -8.90 4.05 4.75
N GLY A 63 -8.97 3.02 5.60
CA GLY A 63 -8.47 3.07 6.97
C GLY A 63 -6.96 3.21 7.02
N ALA A 64 -6.24 2.41 6.24
CA ALA A 64 -4.77 2.49 6.15
C ALA A 64 -4.28 3.89 5.73
N VAL A 65 -4.93 4.52 4.73
CA VAL A 65 -4.59 5.89 4.30
C VAL A 65 -4.98 6.94 5.35
N SER A 66 -6.08 6.70 6.07
CA SER A 66 -6.53 7.59 7.15
C SER A 66 -5.61 7.55 8.36
N GLU A 67 -4.84 6.48 8.56
CA GLU A 67 -3.78 6.40 9.56
C GLU A 67 -2.45 6.98 9.03
N LEU A 68 -2.14 6.78 7.75
CA LEU A 68 -0.90 7.25 7.12
C LEU A 68 -0.78 8.78 7.08
N ILE A 69 -1.80 9.50 6.59
CA ILE A 69 -1.67 10.93 6.31
C ILE A 69 -1.58 11.81 7.58
N PRO A 70 -2.40 11.60 8.63
CA PRO A 70 -2.33 12.42 9.85
C PRO A 70 -1.18 12.06 10.79
N ASN A 71 -0.43 10.98 10.55
CA ASN A 71 0.64 10.54 11.44
C ASN A 71 1.68 11.66 11.64
N GLU A 72 1.92 12.11 12.88
CA GLU A 72 2.80 13.26 13.12
C GLU A 72 4.28 12.97 12.84
N GLN A 73 4.69 11.71 12.96
CA GLN A 73 6.08 11.28 12.82
C GLN A 73 6.40 10.84 11.38
N PHE A 74 5.41 10.28 10.68
CA PHE A 74 5.57 9.63 9.38
C PHE A 74 4.50 10.02 8.35
N GLY A 75 3.80 11.12 8.63
CA GLY A 75 2.72 11.64 7.80
C GLY A 75 3.18 11.95 6.39
N ALA A 76 2.51 11.36 5.41
CA ALA A 76 2.82 11.60 4.01
C ALA A 76 2.42 13.03 3.61
N ASN A 77 3.39 13.80 3.11
CA ASN A 77 3.15 15.12 2.52
C ASN A 77 2.96 15.07 0.99
N PHE A 78 3.24 13.92 0.38
CA PHE A 78 3.09 13.65 -1.05
C PHE A 78 2.81 12.17 -1.26
N LEU A 79 1.89 11.84 -2.18
CA LEU A 79 1.52 10.46 -2.50
C LEU A 79 1.85 10.14 -3.95
N ILE A 80 2.49 8.99 -4.15
CA ILE A 80 2.79 8.45 -5.48
C ILE A 80 2.07 7.12 -5.62
N ALA A 81 1.09 7.06 -6.50
CA ALA A 81 0.45 5.81 -6.89
C ALA A 81 1.36 5.08 -7.91
N LEU A 82 1.94 3.97 -7.47
CA LEU A 82 2.73 3.08 -8.30
C LEU A 82 1.82 1.98 -8.87
N GLY A 83 1.70 1.92 -10.18
CA GLY A 83 0.92 0.90 -10.86
C GLY A 83 0.48 1.36 -12.25
N PRO A 84 0.23 0.43 -13.18
CA PRO A 84 0.04 0.70 -14.62
C PRO A 84 -1.21 1.52 -14.97
N SER A 85 -2.07 1.78 -13.99
CA SER A 85 -3.31 2.53 -14.17
C SER A 85 -3.48 3.52 -13.01
N LYS A 86 -4.18 4.64 -13.27
CA LYS A 86 -4.55 5.64 -12.26
C LYS A 86 -5.68 5.13 -11.33
N ALA A 87 -5.67 3.85 -10.92
CA ALA A 87 -6.74 3.22 -10.14
C ALA A 87 -7.00 3.92 -8.79
N LEU A 88 -5.95 4.48 -8.18
CA LEU A 88 -6.03 5.17 -6.90
C LEU A 88 -6.33 6.67 -7.02
N SER A 89 -6.36 7.23 -8.24
CA SER A 89 -6.57 8.67 -8.46
C SER A 89 -7.99 9.14 -8.11
N GLY A 90 -8.99 8.26 -8.16
CA GLY A 90 -10.34 8.53 -7.68
C GLY A 90 -10.52 8.31 -6.17
N PRO A 91 -10.15 7.13 -5.62
CA PRO A 91 -10.33 6.81 -4.22
C PRO A 91 -9.56 7.72 -3.24
N ILE A 92 -8.31 8.08 -3.53
CA ILE A 92 -7.47 8.87 -2.60
C ILE A 92 -8.11 10.24 -2.29
N PRO A 93 -8.54 11.05 -3.28
CA PRO A 93 -9.26 12.29 -2.99
C PRO A 93 -10.54 12.09 -2.16
N GLN A 94 -11.27 10.99 -2.36
CA GLN A 94 -12.49 10.71 -1.59
C GLN A 94 -12.18 10.40 -0.12
N ILE A 95 -11.11 9.66 0.15
CA ILE A 95 -10.66 9.32 1.51
C ILE A 95 -10.10 10.57 2.23
N LYS A 96 -9.46 11.48 1.49
CA LYS A 96 -8.92 12.73 2.05
C LYS A 96 -9.98 13.75 2.46
N LYS A 97 -11.09 13.84 1.71
CA LYS A 97 -12.17 14.81 1.96
C LYS A 97 -12.65 14.88 3.41
N PRO A 98 -12.95 13.76 4.09
CA PRO A 98 -13.42 13.79 5.48
C PRO A 98 -12.33 14.11 6.52
N LEU A 99 -11.04 13.98 6.18
CA LEU A 99 -9.90 14.16 7.11
C LEU A 99 -9.50 15.65 7.28
N ALA A 100 -10.48 16.56 7.37
CA ALA A 100 -10.31 18.02 7.29
C ALA A 100 -9.07 18.58 8.03
N GLY A 101 -8.30 19.46 7.37
CA GLY A 101 -7.08 20.09 7.93
C GLY A 101 -5.92 20.16 6.93
N LYS A 102 -4.65 20.21 7.40
CA LYS A 102 -3.41 20.14 6.57
C LYS A 102 -3.36 18.93 5.62
N ILE A 103 -4.11 17.89 5.96
CA ILE A 103 -4.22 16.58 5.29
C ILE A 103 -4.96 16.66 3.94
N SER A 104 -5.89 17.62 3.78
CA SER A 104 -6.69 17.75 2.55
C SER A 104 -5.84 18.16 1.34
N ASN A 105 -4.69 18.79 1.56
CA ASN A 105 -3.86 19.37 0.51
C ASN A 105 -2.67 18.49 0.08
N VAL A 106 -2.53 17.27 0.62
CA VAL A 106 -1.44 16.36 0.25
C VAL A 106 -1.55 15.97 -1.24
N PRO A 107 -0.63 16.38 -2.12
CA PRO A 107 -0.75 16.07 -3.55
C PRO A 107 -0.62 14.56 -3.79
N CYS A 108 -1.33 14.06 -4.79
CA CYS A 108 -1.26 12.67 -5.20
C CYS A 108 -1.06 12.59 -6.71
N THR A 109 0.01 11.93 -7.14
CA THR A 109 0.30 11.70 -8.56
C THR A 109 0.31 10.20 -8.88
N SER A 110 0.14 9.85 -10.16
CA SER A 110 0.26 8.47 -10.66
C SER A 110 1.51 8.35 -11.52
N CYS A 111 2.32 7.33 -11.24
CA CYS A 111 3.60 7.10 -11.91
C CYS A 111 3.45 6.52 -13.32
N LEU A 112 2.37 5.78 -13.58
CA LEU A 112 2.09 5.17 -14.88
C LEU A 112 0.65 5.41 -15.30
N THR A 113 0.51 5.76 -16.57
CA THR A 113 -0.75 6.04 -17.23
C THR A 113 -0.96 5.06 -18.36
N CYS A 114 -2.16 4.49 -18.43
CA CYS A 114 -2.54 3.65 -19.56
C CYS A 114 -2.38 4.49 -20.84
N CYS A 115 -1.68 3.92 -21.82
CA CYS A 115 -1.41 4.52 -23.13
C CYS A 115 -0.40 5.69 -23.16
N GLU A 116 0.35 5.95 -22.09
CA GLU A 116 1.51 6.86 -22.11
C GLU A 116 2.83 6.10 -21.91
N GLY A 117 3.88 6.55 -22.60
CA GLY A 117 5.22 5.98 -22.45
C GLY A 117 5.78 6.23 -21.04
N LEU A 118 6.46 5.23 -20.47
CA LEU A 118 6.96 5.18 -19.09
C LEU A 118 7.76 6.43 -18.64
N VAL A 119 8.57 6.99 -19.55
CA VAL A 119 9.37 8.21 -19.29
C VAL A 119 8.52 9.49 -19.36
N LEU A 120 7.52 9.54 -20.24
CA LEU A 120 6.63 10.69 -20.39
C LEU A 120 5.63 10.80 -19.24
N ALA A 121 5.12 9.68 -18.75
CA ALA A 121 4.24 9.64 -17.58
C ALA A 121 4.94 10.18 -16.32
N LEU A 122 6.19 9.77 -16.08
CA LEU A 122 6.95 10.25 -14.93
C LEU A 122 7.36 11.73 -15.04
N LEU A 123 7.80 12.18 -16.23
CA LEU A 123 8.29 13.54 -16.44
C LEU A 123 7.17 14.59 -16.53
N SER A 124 5.98 14.21 -17.00
CA SER A 124 4.83 15.13 -17.08
C SER A 124 4.26 15.45 -15.70
N GLU A 125 4.34 14.52 -14.75
CA GLU A 125 3.78 14.65 -13.40
C GLU A 125 4.77 15.26 -12.39
N VAL A 126 6.08 15.31 -12.69
CA VAL A 126 7.14 15.85 -11.80
C VAL A 126 7.50 17.33 -12.10
N ARG A 127 6.90 17.96 -13.11
CA ARG A 127 7.04 19.41 -13.33
C ARG A 127 6.24 20.18 -12.26
N LEU A 128 6.92 20.44 -11.14
CA LEU A 128 6.64 21.55 -10.21
C LEU A 128 6.89 22.90 -10.89
#